data_AF-A0A3P7KBJ4-F1
#
_entry.id   AF-A0A3P7KBJ4-F1
#
_cell.length_a   1.000
_cell.length_b   1.000
_cell.length_c   1.000
_cell.angle_alpha   90.00
_cell.angle_beta   90.00
_cell.angle_gamma   90.00
#
_symmetry.space_group_name_H-M   'P 1'
#
loop_
_entity.id
_entity.type
_entity.pdbx_description
1 polymer ?
#
loop_
_entity_poly.entity_id
_entity_poly.type
_entity_poly.pdbx_seq_one_letter_code
_entity_poly.pdbx_strand_id
1 'polypeptide(L)'
;SESDVDLLVPVKSLLNERVELYKAKGLEGFPAVGIKRGVEIVVPYRQYLPKKFFRNFAFTAVIRPDDRQGGYLFAVVNPLDTVVDLGVLLEFAGS
;
A
#
# COMPACT_ATOMS: atom_id res chain seq x y z
N SER A 1 -23.60 -3.59 0.12
CA SER A 1 -22.99 -3.98 1.41
C SER A 1 -21.68 -3.25 1.56
N GLU A 2 -21.26 -3.01 2.80
CA GLU A 2 -19.86 -2.63 3.08
C GLU A 2 -18.96 -3.75 2.55
N SER A 3 -17.85 -3.37 1.91
CA SER A 3 -16.95 -4.32 1.25
C SER A 3 -15.52 -3.94 1.57
N ASP A 4 -14.79 -4.87 2.18
CA ASP A 4 -13.36 -4.74 2.41
C ASP A 4 -12.58 -4.94 1.12
N VAL A 5 -11.53 -4.14 0.96
CA VAL A 5 -10.57 -4.25 -0.14
C VAL A 5 -9.20 -4.58 0.44
N ASP A 6 -8.64 -5.74 0.09
CA ASP A 6 -7.25 -6.08 0.43
C ASP A 6 -6.30 -5.45 -0.59
N LEU A 7 -5.70 -4.32 -0.22
CA LEU A 7 -4.70 -3.63 -1.03
C LEU A 7 -3.35 -4.36 -1.13
N LEU A 8 -3.13 -5.43 -0.36
CA LEU A 8 -1.92 -6.26 -0.52
C LEU A 8 -2.03 -7.26 -1.67
N VAL A 9 -3.22 -7.51 -2.23
CA VAL A 9 -3.41 -8.45 -3.36
C VAL A 9 -2.43 -8.17 -4.53
N PRO A 10 -2.33 -6.95 -5.09
CA PRO A 10 -1.40 -6.69 -6.20
C PRO A 10 0.06 -6.89 -5.82
N VAL A 11 0.42 -6.58 -4.57
CA VAL A 11 1.80 -6.75 -4.09
C VAL A 11 2.13 -8.24 -3.92
N LYS A 12 1.19 -9.01 -3.35
CA LYS A 12 1.33 -10.46 -3.13
C LYS A 12 1.48 -11.22 -4.45
N SER A 13 0.75 -10.84 -5.51
CA SER A 13 0.89 -11.50 -6.82
C SER A 13 2.27 -11.33 -7.43
N LEU A 14 2.98 -10.26 -7.09
CA LEU A 14 4.30 -9.94 -7.63
C LEU A 14 5.47 -10.52 -6.81
N LEU A 15 5.21 -11.19 -5.69
CA LEU A 15 6.24 -11.69 -4.76
C LEU A 15 7.29 -12.62 -5.40
N ASN A 16 6.91 -13.33 -6.46
CA ASN A 16 7.82 -14.25 -7.16
C ASN A 16 8.39 -13.63 -8.45
N GLU A 17 7.94 -12.43 -8.82
CA GLU A 17 8.28 -11.75 -10.08
C GLU A 17 9.23 -10.56 -9.85
N ARG A 18 9.21 -9.98 -8.65
CA ARG A 18 9.95 -8.77 -8.29
C ARG A 18 10.91 -9.05 -7.14
N VAL A 19 12.21 -8.93 -7.39
CA VAL A 19 13.28 -9.17 -6.39
C VAL A 19 13.29 -8.16 -5.24
N GLU A 20 12.58 -7.06 -5.42
CA GLU A 20 12.42 -6.02 -4.44
C GLU A 20 11.25 -6.25 -3.47
N LEU A 21 10.42 -7.25 -3.76
CA LEU A 21 9.36 -7.74 -2.88
C LEU A 21 9.80 -9.07 -2.26
N TYR A 22 9.50 -9.26 -0.98
CA TYR A 22 9.85 -10.50 -0.30
C TYR A 22 8.85 -10.86 0.78
N LYS A 23 8.74 -12.17 1.05
CA LYS A 23 7.95 -12.68 2.17
C LYS A 23 8.62 -12.28 3.48
N ALA A 24 7.86 -11.71 4.40
CA ALA A 24 8.34 -11.29 5.70
C ALA A 24 7.42 -11.83 6.82
N LYS A 25 7.86 -11.65 8.06
CA LYS A 25 7.04 -11.92 9.26
C LYS A 25 6.62 -10.60 9.90
N GLY A 26 5.30 -10.43 10.03
CA GLY A 26 4.64 -9.31 10.67
C GLY A 26 4.57 -9.45 12.19
N LEU A 27 3.63 -8.74 12.80
CA LEU A 27 3.28 -8.87 14.22
C LEU A 27 2.95 -10.33 14.52
N GLU A 28 3.42 -10.86 15.66
CA GLU A 28 3.17 -12.24 16.11
C GLU A 28 3.54 -13.35 15.10
N GLY A 29 4.40 -13.05 14.11
CA GLY A 29 4.81 -14.02 13.11
C GLY A 29 3.82 -14.24 11.97
N PHE A 30 2.72 -13.48 11.92
CA PHE A 30 1.79 -13.50 10.79
C PHE A 30 2.50 -13.15 9.46
N PRO A 31 2.05 -13.68 8.30
CA PRO A 31 2.64 -13.34 7.01
C PRO A 31 2.57 -11.83 6.73
N ALA A 32 3.69 -11.27 6.32
CA ALA A 32 3.79 -9.89 5.85
C ALA A 32 4.52 -9.83 4.51
N VAL A 33 4.43 -8.69 3.83
CA VAL A 33 5.19 -8.40 2.62
C VAL A 33 6.23 -7.34 2.97
N GLY A 34 7.49 -7.64 2.69
CA GLY A 34 8.57 -6.66 2.71
C GLY A 34 8.73 -6.03 1.34
N ILE A 35 8.98 -4.73 1.33
CA ILE A 35 9.14 -3.92 0.11
C ILE A 35 10.43 -3.13 0.28
N LYS A 36 11.41 -3.31 -0.61
CA LYS A 36 12.64 -2.52 -0.56
C LYS A 36 12.35 -1.06 -0.92
N ARG A 37 13.19 -0.15 -0.42
CA ARG A 37 13.12 1.28 -0.78
C ARG A 37 13.26 1.48 -2.28
N GLY A 38 12.54 2.48 -2.80
CA GLY A 38 12.63 2.95 -4.18
C GLY A 38 11.82 2.10 -5.18
N VAL A 39 11.09 1.11 -4.68
CA VAL A 39 10.23 0.28 -5.51
C VAL A 39 8.94 1.00 -5.79
N GLU A 40 8.60 1.09 -7.08
CA GLU A 40 7.30 1.53 -7.52
C GLU A 40 6.48 0.33 -8.03
N ILE A 41 5.26 0.18 -7.51
CA ILE A 41 4.30 -0.83 -7.93
C ILE A 41 3.08 -0.09 -8.45
N VAL A 42 3.00 0.04 -9.78
CA VAL A 42 1.85 0.67 -10.44
C VAL A 42 0.93 -0.42 -10.95
N VAL A 43 -0.34 -0.34 -10.54
CA VAL A 43 -1.39 -1.24 -11.01
C VAL A 43 -2.65 -0.44 -11.37
N PRO A 44 -3.50 -0.92 -12.29
CA PRO A 44 -4.76 -0.26 -12.61
C PRO A 44 -5.67 -0.19 -11.36
N TYR A 45 -5.85 1.01 -10.79
CA TYR A 45 -6.53 1.15 -9.50
C TYR A 45 -7.97 0.60 -9.50
N ARG A 46 -8.70 0.71 -10.63
CA ARG A 46 -10.09 0.22 -10.78
C ARG A 46 -10.22 -1.31 -10.69
N GLN A 47 -9.13 -2.05 -10.82
CA GLN A 47 -9.11 -3.49 -10.63
C GLN A 47 -9.19 -3.87 -9.15
N TYR A 48 -8.76 -2.97 -8.25
CA TYR A 48 -8.63 -3.25 -6.82
C TYR A 48 -9.56 -2.39 -5.95
N LEU A 49 -9.85 -1.16 -6.37
CA LEU A 49 -10.69 -0.22 -5.62
C LEU A 49 -12.15 -0.21 -6.10
N PRO A 50 -13.11 0.12 -5.22
CA PRO A 50 -14.51 0.15 -5.58
C PRO A 50 -14.79 1.26 -6.61
N LYS A 51 -15.79 1.04 -7.48
CA LYS A 51 -16.23 2.06 -8.45
C LYS A 51 -16.71 3.36 -7.79
N LYS A 52 -17.24 3.26 -6.57
CA LYS A 52 -17.66 4.38 -5.73
C LYS A 52 -17.22 4.09 -4.32
N PHE A 53 -16.48 5.01 -3.72
CA PHE A 53 -16.21 4.96 -2.30
C PHE A 53 -17.48 5.32 -1.53
N PHE A 54 -17.67 4.67 -0.38
CA PHE A 54 -18.62 5.17 0.60
C PHE A 54 -18.15 6.53 1.11
N ARG A 55 -19.08 7.40 1.50
CA ARG A 55 -18.74 8.72 2.05
C ARG A 55 -17.82 8.59 3.27
N ASN A 56 -18.09 7.59 4.10
CA ASN A 56 -17.30 7.23 5.26
C ASN A 56 -16.67 5.87 4.98
N PHE A 57 -15.37 5.78 5.17
CA PHE A 57 -14.60 4.54 5.06
C PHE A 57 -13.43 4.60 6.05
N ALA A 58 -12.80 3.46 6.28
CA ALA A 58 -11.61 3.35 7.13
C ALA A 58 -10.47 2.68 6.36
N PHE A 59 -9.24 3.03 6.71
CA PHE A 59 -8.06 2.27 6.35
C PHE A 59 -7.55 1.55 7.59
N THR A 60 -7.23 0.28 7.43
CA THR A 60 -6.58 -0.53 8.47
C THR A 60 -5.28 -1.06 7.88
N ALA A 61 -4.17 -0.77 8.55
CA ALA A 61 -2.86 -1.26 8.13
C ALA A 61 -2.00 -1.58 9.36
N VAL A 62 -1.20 -2.64 9.25
CA VAL A 62 -0.12 -2.95 10.19
C VAL A 62 1.18 -2.76 9.44
N ILE A 63 1.97 -1.79 9.88
CA ILE A 63 3.19 -1.36 9.20
C ILE A 63 4.40 -1.41 10.14
N ARG A 64 5.56 -1.72 9.56
CA ARG A 64 6.86 -1.63 10.24
C ARG A 64 7.82 -0.90 9.31
N PRO A 65 7.99 0.42 9.47
CA PRO A 65 9.00 1.17 8.72
C PRO A 65 10.40 0.69 9.10
N ASP A 66 11.28 0.49 8.11
CA ASP A 66 12.69 0.14 8.35
C ASP A 66 13.56 1.37 8.63
N ASP A 67 13.01 2.58 8.45
CA ASP A 67 13.66 3.86 8.78
C ASP A 67 12.64 5.01 8.88
N ARG A 68 13.16 6.24 8.96
CA ARG A 68 12.41 7.48 9.23
C ARG A 68 12.08 8.32 8.00
N GLN A 69 12.38 7.87 6.78
CA GLN A 69 12.14 8.70 5.59
C GLN A 69 10.66 8.82 5.22
N GLY A 70 9.81 7.93 5.74
CA GLY A 70 8.39 7.93 5.43
C GLY A 70 8.09 7.51 3.98
N GLY A 71 6.95 7.94 3.46
CA GLY A 71 6.48 7.67 2.10
C GLY A 71 5.03 7.22 2.04
N TYR A 72 4.46 7.19 0.84
CA TYR A 72 3.10 6.68 0.64
C TYR A 72 3.07 5.17 0.84
N LEU A 73 2.18 4.69 1.72
CA LEU A 73 1.85 3.26 1.81
C LEU A 73 1.12 2.79 0.55
N PHE A 74 0.23 3.64 0.04
CA PHE A 74 -0.33 3.56 -1.30
C PHE A 74 -0.85 4.95 -1.72
N ALA A 75 -0.99 5.16 -3.02
CA ALA A 75 -1.62 6.35 -3.58
C ALA A 75 -2.39 5.98 -4.86
N VAL A 76 -3.56 6.57 -5.03
CA VAL A 76 -4.25 6.72 -6.30
C VAL A 76 -3.83 8.07 -6.84
N VAL A 77 -3.18 8.06 -8.00
CA VAL A 77 -2.71 9.25 -8.68
C VAL A 77 -3.55 9.52 -9.91
N ASN A 78 -3.58 10.78 -10.34
CA ASN A 78 -4.16 11.15 -11.62
C ASN A 78 -3.41 10.48 -12.78
N PRO A 79 -3.97 10.42 -14.00
CA PRO A 79 -3.34 9.74 -15.14
C PRO A 79 -1.98 10.29 -15.60
N LEU A 80 -1.53 11.41 -15.04
CA LEU A 80 -0.25 12.04 -15.34
C LEU A 80 0.77 11.84 -14.22
N ASP A 81 0.43 11.08 -13.17
CA ASP A 81 1.27 10.82 -12.00
C ASP A 81 1.78 12.11 -11.29
N THR A 82 0.95 13.15 -11.30
CA THR A 82 1.30 14.49 -10.78
C THR A 82 0.50 14.88 -9.53
N VAL A 83 -0.66 14.27 -9.32
CA VAL A 83 -1.57 14.60 -8.22
C VAL A 83 -2.04 13.32 -7.56
N VAL A 84 -1.97 13.28 -6.22
CA VAL A 84 -2.56 12.20 -5.41
C VAL A 84 -4.01 12.54 -5.11
N ASP A 85 -4.93 11.75 -5.65
CA ASP A 85 -6.37 11.90 -5.40
C ASP A 85 -6.80 11.26 -4.07
N LEU A 86 -6.14 10.16 -3.68
CA LEU A 86 -6.37 9.46 -2.42
C LEU A 86 -5.12 8.65 -2.05
N GLY A 87 -4.69 8.71 -0.79
CA GLY A 87 -3.58 7.88 -0.33
C GLY A 87 -3.38 7.96 1.18
N VAL A 88 -2.49 7.11 1.68
CA VAL A 88 -2.03 7.16 3.07
C VAL A 88 -0.53 7.47 3.05
N LEU A 89 -0.19 8.67 3.49
CA LEU A 89 1.20 9.11 3.63
C LEU A 89 1.69 8.81 5.05
N LEU A 90 2.84 8.15 5.14
CA LEU A 90 3.57 7.97 6.39
C LEU A 90 4.59 9.09 6.50
N GLU A 91 4.44 9.95 7.49
CA GLU A 91 5.40 11.00 7.80
C GLU A 91 6.08 10.69 9.13
N PHE A 92 7.37 10.99 9.22
CA PHE A 92 8.05 10.96 10.51
C PHE A 92 7.49 12.06 11.39
N ALA A 93 6.97 11.69 12.56
CA ALA A 93 6.32 12.62 13.47
C ALA A 93 7.27 13.62 14.18
N GLY A 94 8.58 13.58 13.90
CA GLY A 94 9.57 14.38 14.63
C GLY A 94 9.99 13.72 15.95
N SER A 95 10.98 14.33 16.61
CA SER A 95 11.49 13.98 17.95
C SER A 95 10.83 14.82 19.03
#